data_AF-A0A4Q2TEJ5-F1
#
_entry.id   AF-A0A4Q2TEJ5-F1
#
_cell.length_a   1.000
_cell.length_b   1.000
_cell.length_c   1.000
_cell.angle_alpha   90.00
_cell.angle_beta   90.00
_cell.angle_gamma   90.00
#
_symmetry.space_group_name_H-M   'P 1'
#
loop_
_entity.id
_entity.type
_entity.pdbx_description
1 polymer ?
#
loop_
_entity_poly.entity_id
_entity_poly.type
_entity_poly.pdbx_seq_one_letter_code
_entity_poly.pdbx_strand_id
1 'polypeptide(L)'
;MTSKWRTIRASLMGLPLWVRLWLVVLALTNMSSLAFLDTDSGRWTAVAFAAVGVFNMPMVYIQGGLTRLLSVPHAIWIPLLIHLIQRLFVDHAIASGSDEYVFAAAVVAVNGTSLLFDVLESWRWLAGRREILGLHKAGRDAVR
;
A
#
# COMPACT_ATOMS: atom_id res chain seq x y z
N MET A 1 14.47 -11.06 -25.41
CA MET A 1 14.38 -10.82 -23.95
C MET A 1 13.35 -9.72 -23.71
N THR A 2 12.20 -10.02 -23.10
CA THR A 2 11.27 -8.96 -22.68
C THR A 2 11.89 -8.22 -21.49
N SER A 3 11.97 -6.89 -21.59
CA SER A 3 12.46 -6.04 -20.49
C SER A 3 11.63 -6.27 -19.23
N LYS A 4 12.25 -6.41 -18.04
CA LYS A 4 11.56 -6.58 -16.75
C LYS A 4 10.46 -5.54 -16.53
N TRP A 5 10.69 -4.31 -16.98
CA TRP A 5 9.72 -3.21 -16.92
C TRP A 5 8.43 -3.50 -17.70
N ARG A 6 8.51 -4.26 -18.79
CA ARG A 6 7.34 -4.68 -19.58
C ARG A 6 6.48 -5.66 -18.79
N THR A 7 7.10 -6.63 -18.10
CA THR A 7 6.39 -7.61 -17.26
C THR A 7 5.75 -6.95 -16.05
N ILE A 8 6.45 -6.03 -15.38
CA ILE A 8 5.91 -5.25 -14.26
C ILE A 8 4.69 -4.44 -14.73
N ARG A 9 4.80 -3.74 -15.86
CA ARG A 9 3.69 -2.99 -16.44
C ARG A 9 2.52 -3.91 -16.79
N ALA A 10 2.77 -5.08 -17.39
CA ALA A 10 1.73 -6.04 -17.71
C ALA A 10 1.03 -6.58 -16.45
N SER A 11 1.78 -6.88 -15.40
CA SER A 11 1.26 -7.29 -14.09
C SER A 11 0.36 -6.21 -13.49
N LEU A 12 0.77 -4.94 -13.50
CA LEU A 12 -0.05 -3.83 -13.01
C LEU A 12 -1.31 -3.64 -13.87
N MET A 13 -1.17 -3.68 -15.20
CA MET A 13 -2.29 -3.44 -16.12
C MET A 13 -3.29 -4.59 -16.17
N GLY A 14 -2.88 -5.82 -15.82
CA GLY A 14 -3.77 -6.98 -15.76
C GLY A 14 -4.54 -7.12 -14.45
N LEU A 15 -4.35 -6.21 -13.48
CA LEU A 15 -5.22 -6.11 -12.32
C LEU A 15 -6.61 -5.57 -12.70
N PRO A 16 -7.68 -5.95 -11.98
CA PRO A 16 -9.00 -5.36 -12.16
C PRO A 16 -8.96 -3.83 -12.09
N LEU A 17 -9.79 -3.14 -12.88
CA LEU A 17 -9.81 -1.67 -12.92
C LEU A 17 -10.00 -1.05 -11.54
N TRP A 18 -10.93 -1.57 -10.74
CA TRP A 18 -11.19 -1.06 -9.39
C TRP A 18 -9.96 -1.15 -8.48
N VAL A 19 -9.14 -2.22 -8.60
CA VAL A 19 -7.89 -2.36 -7.82
C VAL A 19 -6.88 -1.30 -8.24
N ARG A 20 -6.74 -1.07 -9.56
CA ARG A 20 -5.81 -0.04 -10.06
C ARG A 20 -6.21 1.35 -9.60
N LEU A 21 -7.51 1.68 -9.64
CA LEU A 21 -8.04 2.94 -9.11
C LEU A 21 -7.80 3.05 -7.59
N TRP A 22 -8.02 1.96 -6.85
CA TRP A 22 -7.73 1.92 -5.41
C TRP A 22 -6.25 2.18 -5.09
N LEU A 23 -5.32 1.56 -5.83
CA LEU A 23 -3.88 1.81 -5.67
C LEU A 23 -3.51 3.27 -5.92
N VAL A 24 -4.17 3.94 -6.88
CA VAL A 24 -3.97 5.38 -7.12
C VAL A 24 -4.48 6.20 -5.94
N VAL A 25 -5.69 5.93 -5.43
CA VAL A 25 -6.21 6.61 -4.24
C VAL A 25 -5.28 6.42 -3.05
N LEU A 26 -4.88 5.18 -2.79
CA LEU A 26 -3.96 4.83 -1.71
C LEU A 26 -2.63 5.58 -1.82
N ALA A 27 -2.02 5.58 -3.01
CA ALA A 27 -0.76 6.28 -3.25
C ALA A 27 -0.91 7.79 -3.09
N LEU A 28 -1.96 8.39 -3.63
CA LEU A 28 -2.19 9.84 -3.54
C LEU A 28 -2.48 10.27 -2.10
N THR A 29 -3.33 9.53 -1.36
CA THR A 29 -3.61 9.84 0.05
C THR A 29 -2.34 9.82 0.90
N ASN A 30 -1.47 8.83 0.72
CA ASN A 30 -0.20 8.80 1.45
C ASN A 30 0.79 9.87 0.94
N MET A 31 0.85 10.12 -0.37
CA MET A 31 1.70 11.17 -0.94
C MET A 31 1.31 12.57 -0.46
N SER A 32 0.02 12.80 -0.19
CA SER A 32 -0.47 14.06 0.39
C SER A 32 0.22 14.40 1.71
N SER A 33 0.79 13.44 2.43
CA SER A 33 1.55 13.69 3.66
C SER A 33 2.70 14.68 3.46
N LEU A 34 3.25 14.77 2.24
CA LEU A 34 4.32 15.71 1.90
C LEU A 34 3.87 17.18 1.99
N ALA A 35 2.57 17.45 1.83
CA ALA A 35 1.99 18.78 2.02
C ALA A 35 1.73 19.12 3.51
N PHE A 36 1.83 18.12 4.40
CA PHE A 36 1.53 18.22 5.83
C PHE A 36 2.77 17.95 6.71
N LEU A 37 4.00 18.10 6.17
CA LEU A 37 5.24 17.82 6.89
C LEU A 37 5.52 18.77 8.07
N ASP A 38 4.82 19.90 8.14
CA ASP A 38 4.78 20.80 9.28
C ASP A 38 3.96 20.23 10.46
N THR A 39 3.01 19.33 10.17
CA THR A 39 2.19 18.62 11.16
C THR A 39 2.82 17.29 11.57
N ASP A 40 2.47 16.83 12.77
CA ASP A 40 2.93 15.52 13.25
C ASP A 40 2.25 14.36 12.48
N SER A 41 0.95 14.50 12.16
CA SER A 41 0.22 13.50 11.37
C SER A 41 0.85 13.29 9.98
N GLY A 42 1.24 14.38 9.31
CA GLY A 42 1.91 14.32 8.01
C GLY A 42 3.31 13.73 8.10
N ARG A 43 4.11 14.09 9.12
CA ARG A 43 5.45 13.51 9.32
C ARG A 43 5.41 12.00 9.49
N TRP A 44 4.58 11.49 10.40
CA TRP A 44 4.50 10.05 10.65
C TRP A 44 3.92 9.28 9.46
N THR A 45 2.93 9.86 8.77
CA THR A 45 2.41 9.28 7.52
C THR A 45 3.49 9.23 6.44
N ALA A 46 4.28 10.29 6.26
CA ALA A 46 5.37 10.34 5.30
C ALA A 46 6.45 9.30 5.59
N VAL A 47 6.84 9.15 6.85
CA VAL A 47 7.82 8.13 7.28
C VAL A 47 7.30 6.72 6.99
N ALA A 48 6.05 6.42 7.36
CA ALA A 48 5.45 5.12 7.11
C ALA A 48 5.31 4.83 5.60
N PHE A 49 4.91 5.83 4.81
CA PHE A 49 4.80 5.73 3.36
C PHE A 49 6.16 5.47 2.71
N ALA A 50 7.19 6.21 3.11
CA ALA A 50 8.56 6.03 2.63
C ALA A 50 9.09 4.65 3.00
N ALA A 51 8.87 4.19 4.24
CA ALA A 51 9.30 2.87 4.69
C ALA A 51 8.68 1.75 3.84
N VAL A 52 7.36 1.77 3.63
CA VAL A 52 6.68 0.83 2.73
C VAL A 52 7.24 0.90 1.32
N GLY A 53 7.45 2.10 0.76
CA GLY A 53 7.99 2.30 -0.58
C GLY A 53 9.40 1.71 -0.73
N VAL A 54 10.27 1.90 0.27
CA VAL A 54 11.64 1.37 0.29
C VAL A 54 11.65 -0.16 0.26
N PHE A 55 10.67 -0.84 0.85
CA PHE A 55 10.56 -2.29 0.73
C PHE A 55 9.88 -2.73 -0.57
N ASN A 56 8.74 -2.12 -0.91
CA ASN A 56 7.89 -2.60 -1.99
C ASN A 56 8.47 -2.33 -3.39
N MET A 57 9.10 -1.16 -3.61
CA MET A 57 9.61 -0.81 -4.94
C MET A 57 10.76 -1.74 -5.40
N PRO A 58 11.78 -2.03 -4.56
CA PRO A 58 12.78 -3.04 -4.91
C PRO A 58 12.18 -4.43 -5.09
N MET A 59 11.21 -4.82 -4.25
CA MET A 59 10.59 -6.14 -4.34
C MET A 59 9.77 -6.35 -5.61
N VAL A 60 9.11 -5.31 -6.13
CA VAL A 60 8.47 -5.35 -7.46
C VAL A 60 9.51 -5.64 -8.55
N TYR A 61 10.67 -4.99 -8.49
CA TYR A 61 11.73 -5.17 -9.48
C TYR A 61 12.41 -6.55 -9.40
N ILE A 62 12.69 -7.03 -8.17
CA ILE A 62 13.29 -8.34 -7.93
C ILE A 62 12.36 -9.45 -8.40
N GLN A 63 11.06 -9.37 -8.07
CA GLN A 63 10.06 -10.38 -8.43
C GLN A 63 9.55 -10.26 -9.87
N GLY A 64 9.82 -9.15 -10.55
CA GLY A 64 9.40 -8.92 -11.93
C GLY A 64 7.91 -8.60 -12.09
N GLY A 65 7.23 -8.19 -11.01
CA GLY A 65 5.82 -7.84 -11.00
C GLY A 65 5.25 -7.70 -9.59
N LEU A 66 3.95 -7.43 -9.49
CA LEU A 66 3.28 -7.32 -8.21
C LEU A 66 3.01 -8.71 -7.65
N THR A 67 3.37 -8.96 -6.40
CA THR A 67 3.07 -10.22 -5.72
C THR A 67 2.43 -9.95 -4.38
N ARG A 68 1.84 -11.00 -3.78
CA ARG A 68 1.22 -10.90 -2.45
C ARG A 68 2.20 -10.50 -1.35
N LEU A 69 3.50 -10.69 -1.55
CA LEU A 69 4.53 -10.27 -0.60
C LEU A 69 4.51 -8.76 -0.34
N LEU A 70 4.07 -7.96 -1.31
CA LEU A 70 4.00 -6.51 -1.17
C LEU A 70 3.00 -6.05 -0.10
N SER A 71 2.13 -6.95 0.37
CA SER A 71 1.24 -6.67 1.49
C SER A 71 1.93 -6.70 2.86
N VAL A 72 3.05 -7.41 2.99
CA VAL A 72 3.71 -7.63 4.30
C VAL A 72 4.29 -6.34 4.88
N PRO A 73 4.99 -5.48 4.12
CA PRO A 73 5.52 -4.23 4.67
C PRO A 73 4.46 -3.25 5.19
N HIS A 74 3.20 -3.37 4.76
CA HIS A 74 2.10 -2.53 5.23
C HIS A 74 1.74 -2.76 6.71
N ALA A 75 2.29 -3.79 7.36
CA ALA A 75 2.22 -3.93 8.82
C ALA A 75 2.73 -2.68 9.57
N ILE A 76 3.62 -1.89 8.95
CA ILE A 76 4.09 -0.58 9.46
C ILE A 76 2.94 0.42 9.62
N TRP A 77 1.82 0.26 8.92
CA TRP A 77 0.66 1.12 9.09
C TRP A 77 -0.10 0.85 10.38
N ILE A 78 0.06 -0.30 11.02
CA ILE A 78 -0.60 -0.59 12.30
C ILE A 78 -0.23 0.45 13.37
N PRO A 79 1.06 0.68 13.69
CA PRO A 79 1.43 1.73 14.65
C PRO A 79 1.05 3.13 14.18
N LEU A 80 1.11 3.43 12.86
CA LEU A 80 0.64 4.70 12.32
C LEU A 80 -0.85 4.92 12.58
N LEU A 81 -1.69 3.92 12.31
CA LEU A 81 -3.14 4.01 12.49
C LEU A 81 -3.49 4.19 13.97
N ILE A 82 -2.81 3.47 14.86
CA ILE A 82 -2.97 3.66 16.32
C ILE A 82 -2.65 5.10 16.69
N HIS A 83 -1.51 5.64 16.23
CA HIS A 83 -1.09 7.01 16.50
C HIS A 83 -2.10 8.05 16.00
N LEU A 84 -2.57 7.92 14.75
CA LEU A 84 -3.54 8.85 14.18
C LEU A 84 -4.92 8.75 14.84
N ILE A 85 -5.38 7.54 15.19
CA ILE A 85 -6.64 7.32 15.90
C ILE A 85 -6.58 7.95 17.30
N GLN A 86 -5.45 7.80 18.02
CA GLN A 86 -5.25 8.44 19.32
C GLN A 86 -5.34 9.97 19.20
N ARG A 87 -4.62 10.56 18.24
CA ARG A 87 -4.65 12.02 18.01
C ARG A 87 -6.03 12.53 17.63
N LEU A 88 -6.79 11.79 16.82
CA LEU A 88 -8.11 12.20 16.33
C LEU A 88 -9.20 12.07 17.41
N PHE A 89 -9.22 10.95 18.14
CA PHE A 89 -10.40 10.54 18.91
C PHE A 89 -10.15 10.37 20.42
N VAL A 90 -8.90 10.24 20.85
CA VAL A 90 -8.56 10.05 22.26
C VAL A 90 -8.07 11.37 22.84
N ASP A 91 -6.97 11.87 22.30
CA ASP A 91 -6.31 13.07 22.82
C ASP A 91 -6.96 14.35 22.29
N HIS A 92 -7.73 14.26 21.21
CA HIS A 92 -8.32 15.40 20.49
C HIS A 92 -7.26 16.46 20.16
N ALA A 93 -6.05 16.00 19.82
CA ALA A 93 -4.86 16.82 19.59
C ALA A 93 -4.92 17.59 18.27
N ILE A 94 -5.84 17.23 17.37
CA ILE A 94 -6.04 17.86 16.07
C ILE A 94 -7.37 18.62 16.09
N ALA A 95 -7.32 19.91 15.75
CA ALA A 95 -8.52 20.73 15.71
C ALA A 95 -9.55 20.17 14.71
N SER A 96 -10.77 19.88 15.18
CA SER A 96 -11.86 19.39 14.34
C SER A 96 -12.12 20.34 13.17
N GLY A 97 -12.19 19.80 11.96
CA GLY A 97 -12.43 20.57 10.73
C GLY A 97 -11.19 21.26 10.14
N SER A 98 -10.01 21.14 10.76
CA SER A 98 -8.75 21.58 10.15
C SER A 98 -8.34 20.67 8.98
N ASP A 99 -7.47 21.19 8.12
CA ASP A 99 -6.92 20.41 7.00
C ASP A 99 -6.15 19.16 7.48
N GLU A 100 -5.42 19.26 8.61
CA GLU A 100 -4.75 18.11 9.24
C GLU A 100 -5.77 17.05 9.68
N TYR A 101 -6.92 17.48 10.23
CA TYR A 101 -7.97 16.56 10.66
C TYR A 101 -8.54 15.77 9.48
N VAL A 102 -8.88 16.47 8.38
CA VAL A 102 -9.40 15.83 7.17
C VAL A 102 -8.37 14.87 6.58
N PHE A 103 -7.12 15.29 6.52
CA PHE A 103 -6.01 14.45 6.05
C PHE A 103 -5.81 13.21 6.93
N ALA A 104 -5.69 13.37 8.25
CA ALA A 104 -5.48 12.26 9.18
C ALA A 104 -6.66 11.27 9.14
N ALA A 105 -7.89 11.77 9.08
CA ALA A 105 -9.09 10.93 8.93
C ALA A 105 -9.07 10.16 7.59
N ALA A 106 -8.66 10.80 6.49
CA ALA A 106 -8.52 10.14 5.21
C ALA A 106 -7.44 9.05 5.23
N VAL A 107 -6.28 9.30 5.86
CA VAL A 107 -5.23 8.29 6.04
C VAL A 107 -5.75 7.11 6.85
N VAL A 108 -6.45 7.36 7.97
CA VAL A 108 -7.05 6.30 8.79
C VAL A 108 -8.02 5.44 7.98
N ALA A 109 -8.91 6.05 7.21
CA ALA A 109 -9.89 5.33 6.41
C ALA A 109 -9.24 4.53 5.27
N VAL A 110 -8.34 5.15 4.50
CA VAL A 110 -7.74 4.55 3.31
C VAL A 110 -6.69 3.49 3.67
N ASN A 111 -5.79 3.78 4.62
CA ASN A 111 -4.78 2.82 5.05
C ASN A 111 -5.42 1.70 5.89
N GLY A 112 -6.43 2.01 6.71
CA GLY A 112 -7.18 1.01 7.47
C GLY A 112 -7.89 0.02 6.54
N THR A 113 -8.59 0.50 5.50
CA THR A 113 -9.22 -0.36 4.49
C THR A 113 -8.19 -1.19 3.75
N SER A 114 -7.06 -0.59 3.35
CA SER A 114 -6.00 -1.31 2.64
C SER A 114 -5.36 -2.39 3.50
N LEU A 115 -5.15 -2.11 4.80
CA LEU A 115 -4.59 -3.07 5.75
C LEU A 115 -5.48 -4.32 5.89
N LEU A 116 -6.80 -4.18 5.81
CA LEU A 116 -7.72 -5.34 5.80
C LEU A 116 -7.47 -6.25 4.59
N PHE A 117 -7.25 -5.68 3.40
CA PHE A 117 -6.84 -6.45 2.23
C PHE A 117 -5.46 -7.06 2.41
N ASP A 118 -4.51 -6.30 2.98
CA ASP A 118 -3.14 -6.74 3.21
C ASP A 118 -3.05 -7.94 4.15
N VAL A 119 -3.89 -8.04 5.18
CA VAL A 119 -3.93 -9.20 6.08
C VAL A 119 -4.25 -10.48 5.31
N LEU A 120 -5.27 -10.44 4.45
CA LEU A 120 -5.66 -11.59 3.63
C LEU A 120 -4.56 -11.96 2.63
N GLU A 121 -3.95 -10.98 2.00
CA GLU A 121 -2.87 -11.18 1.03
C GLU A 121 -1.59 -11.72 1.70
N SER A 122 -1.25 -11.19 2.87
CA SER A 122 -0.12 -11.66 3.69
C SER A 122 -0.34 -13.10 4.12
N TRP A 123 -1.54 -13.45 4.59
CA TRP A 123 -1.88 -14.83 4.93
C TRP A 123 -1.75 -15.78 3.74
N ARG A 124 -2.27 -15.39 2.57
CA ARG A 124 -2.16 -16.18 1.34
C ARG A 124 -0.70 -16.38 0.94
N TRP A 125 0.13 -15.35 1.12
CA TRP A 125 1.56 -15.45 0.91
C TRP A 125 2.21 -16.38 1.95
N LEU A 126 1.92 -16.27 3.23
CA LEU A 126 2.46 -17.21 4.22
C LEU A 126 2.07 -18.67 3.92
N ALA A 127 0.86 -18.89 3.37
CA ALA A 127 0.39 -20.19 2.89
C ALA A 127 1.04 -20.67 1.56
N GLY A 128 2.10 -20.03 1.09
CA GLY A 128 2.90 -20.48 -0.07
C GLY A 128 2.47 -19.94 -1.44
N ARG A 129 1.47 -19.06 -1.53
CA ARG A 129 1.10 -18.42 -2.81
C ARG A 129 2.13 -17.38 -3.24
N ARG A 130 2.86 -17.65 -4.34
CA ARG A 130 3.99 -16.85 -4.86
C ARG A 130 3.74 -16.33 -6.29
N GLU A 131 2.51 -16.38 -6.78
CA GLU A 131 2.17 -15.90 -8.11
C GLU A 131 2.38 -14.39 -8.27
N ILE A 132 2.71 -13.99 -9.50
CA ILE A 132 2.68 -12.60 -9.93
C ILE A 132 1.23 -12.27 -10.29
N LEU A 133 0.69 -11.24 -9.63
CA LEU A 133 -0.68 -10.77 -9.78
C LEU A 133 -0.86 -10.08 -11.14
N GLY A 134 -2.09 -10.13 -11.67
CA GLY A 134 -2.45 -9.52 -12.96
C GLY A 134 -1.84 -10.22 -14.19
N LEU A 135 -1.04 -11.27 -14.00
CA LEU A 135 -0.63 -12.17 -15.06
C LEU A 135 -1.47 -13.44 -14.97
N HIS A 136 -2.09 -13.84 -16.09
CA HIS A 136 -2.75 -15.14 -16.16
C HIS A 136 -1.70 -16.26 -15.96
N LYS A 137 -2.07 -17.37 -15.31
CA LYS A 137 -1.32 -18.64 -15.39
C LYS A 137 -1.43 -19.23 -16.82
N ALA A 138 -1.09 -18.47 -17.85
CA ALA A 138 -0.95 -19.04 -19.19
C ALA A 138 0.48 -19.62 -19.28
N GLY A 139 0.60 -20.94 -19.13
CA GLY A 139 1.78 -21.67 -19.61
C GLY A 139 2.76 -22.22 -18.58
N ARG A 140 2.31 -22.84 -17.48
CA ARG A 140 3.15 -23.83 -16.75
C ARG A 140 2.83 -25.29 -17.09
N ASP A 141 1.79 -25.52 -17.89
CA ASP A 141 1.36 -26.86 -18.30
C ASP A 141 1.65 -27.16 -19.79
N ALA A 142 2.41 -26.29 -20.47
CA ALA A 142 2.80 -26.48 -21.88
C ALA A 142 4.25 -26.94 -22.07
N VAL A 143 5.01 -27.14 -20.97
CA VAL A 143 6.41 -27.58 -21.00
C VAL A 143 6.70 -28.50 -19.81
N ARG A 144 5.92 -29.58 -19.69
CA ARG A 144 6.31 -30.78 -18.94
C ARG A 144 5.96 -32.00 -19.75
#